data_AF-A0A225VMF7-F1
#
_entry.id   AF-A0A225VMF7-F1
#
_cell.length_a   1.000
_cell.length_b   1.000
_cell.length_c   1.000
_cell.angle_alpha   90.00
_cell.angle_beta   90.00
_cell.angle_gamma   90.00
#
_symmetry.space_group_name_H-M   'P 1'
#
loop_
_entity.id
_entity.type
_entity.pdbx_description
1 polymer ?
#
loop_
_entity_poly.entity_id
_entity_poly.type
_entity_poly.pdbx_seq_one_letter_code
_entity_poly.pdbx_strand_id
1 'polypeptide(L)'
;MFPMGTNIVDMTCVRREKFILVAANQVVEAFLDGKQNAERYIHTLGDYLFPFAPLYHGLEFQFQHDNAFIHTTRVDSWYLKDQGVDVMCWPAKS
;
A
#
# COMPACT_ATOMS: atom_id res chain seq x y z
N MET A 1 -1.16 -13.87 -7.53
CA MET A 1 -2.50 -14.36 -7.14
C MET A 1 -2.38 -14.87 -5.72
N PHE A 2 -2.87 -14.10 -4.74
CA PHE A 2 -2.75 -14.43 -3.32
C PHE A 2 -3.70 -15.57 -2.95
N PRO A 3 -3.31 -16.51 -2.07
CA PRO A 3 -4.16 -17.63 -1.67
C PRO A 3 -5.42 -17.14 -0.93
N MET A 4 -6.57 -17.77 -1.21
CA MET A 4 -7.83 -17.44 -0.52
C MET A 4 -7.67 -17.56 1.00
N GLY A 5 -8.02 -16.50 1.74
CA GLY A 5 -7.97 -16.46 3.21
C GLY A 5 -6.89 -15.55 3.80
N THR A 6 -6.13 -14.82 3.00
CA THR A 6 -5.20 -13.80 3.50
C THR A 6 -5.87 -12.43 3.61
N ASN A 7 -5.82 -11.80 4.78
CA ASN A 7 -6.23 -10.41 4.99
C ASN A 7 -5.14 -9.45 4.51
N ILE A 8 -4.68 -9.64 3.27
CA ILE A 8 -3.57 -8.88 2.70
C ILE A 8 -4.12 -7.83 1.77
N VAL A 9 -3.67 -6.60 1.96
CA VAL A 9 -3.84 -5.49 1.03
C VAL A 9 -2.49 -5.21 0.39
N ASP A 10 -2.39 -5.45 -0.91
CA ASP A 10 -1.17 -5.18 -1.68
C ASP A 10 -1.30 -3.85 -2.43
N MET A 11 -0.30 -2.99 -2.28
CA MET A 11 -0.15 -1.78 -3.10
C MET A 11 1.13 -1.85 -3.94
N THR A 12 0.97 -1.96 -5.24
CA THR A 12 2.07 -2.02 -6.21
C THR A 12 2.20 -0.71 -6.99
N CYS A 13 3.43 -0.20 -7.12
CA CYS A 13 3.77 0.94 -7.95
C CYS A 13 4.02 0.49 -9.40
N VAL A 14 3.02 0.63 -10.28
CA VAL A 14 3.14 0.22 -11.70
C VAL A 14 3.94 1.24 -12.51
N ARG A 15 3.75 2.53 -12.22
CA ARG A 15 4.54 3.66 -12.75
C ARG A 15 4.68 4.69 -11.64
N ARG A 16 5.63 5.62 -11.76
CA ARG A 16 5.93 6.68 -10.76
C ARG A 16 4.73 7.56 -10.37
N GLU A 17 3.61 7.42 -11.05
CA GLU A 17 2.37 8.19 -10.94
C GLU A 17 1.12 7.29 -10.97
N LYS A 18 1.27 5.96 -10.92
CA LYS A 18 0.17 5.00 -10.94
C LYS A 18 0.38 3.88 -9.94
N PHE A 19 -0.56 3.75 -9.00
CA PHE A 19 -0.60 2.69 -7.99
C PHE A 19 -1.80 1.79 -8.20
N ILE A 20 -1.64 0.52 -7.89
CA ILE A 20 -2.70 -0.47 -7.89
C ILE A 20 -2.80 -1.06 -6.49
N LEU A 21 -4.01 -1.00 -5.92
CA LEU A 21 -4.38 -1.61 -4.65
C LEU A 21 -5.21 -2.87 -4.92
N VAL A 22 -4.89 -3.98 -4.26
CA VAL A 22 -5.59 -5.25 -4.40
C VAL A 22 -5.95 -5.82 -3.04
N ALA A 23 -7.21 -6.19 -2.84
CA ALA A 23 -7.75 -6.79 -1.60
C ALA A 23 -8.99 -7.65 -1.92
N ALA A 24 -9.14 -8.83 -1.29
CA ALA A 24 -10.33 -9.70 -1.37
C ALA A 24 -11.08 -9.76 -2.73
N ASN A 25 -10.35 -9.84 -3.85
CA ASN A 25 -10.85 -9.84 -5.24
C ASN A 25 -11.31 -8.49 -5.82
N GLN A 26 -10.95 -7.38 -5.19
CA GLN A 26 -11.11 -6.03 -5.71
C GLN A 26 -9.78 -5.41 -6.09
N VAL A 27 -9.82 -4.55 -7.11
CA VAL A 27 -8.68 -3.81 -7.62
C VAL A 27 -9.07 -2.34 -7.71
N VAL A 28 -8.28 -1.46 -7.11
CA VAL A 28 -8.42 -0.01 -7.22
C VAL A 28 -7.16 0.55 -7.84
N GLU A 29 -7.33 1.36 -8.89
CA GLU A 29 -6.23 2.11 -9.50
C GLU A 29 -6.25 3.55 -9.02
N ALA A 30 -5.12 4.02 -8.48
CA ALA A 30 -4.89 5.42 -8.15
C ALA A 30 -4.01 6.05 -9.22
N PHE A 31 -4.56 7.06 -9.92
CA PHE A 31 -3.82 7.90 -10.85
C PHE A 31 -3.43 9.18 -10.11
N LEU A 32 -2.12 9.41 -9.98
CA LEU A 32 -1.58 10.53 -9.24
C LEU A 32 -0.94 11.53 -10.19
N ASP A 33 -1.08 12.82 -9.91
CA ASP A 33 -0.46 13.83 -10.74
C ASP A 33 1.03 13.99 -10.39
N GLY A 34 1.87 13.72 -11.40
CA GLY A 34 3.32 13.92 -11.35
C GLY A 34 4.08 12.88 -10.54
N LYS A 35 5.37 13.13 -10.37
CA LYS A 35 6.29 12.20 -9.72
C LYS A 35 6.02 12.13 -8.21
N GLN A 36 5.82 10.91 -7.71
CA GLN A 36 5.70 10.69 -6.27
C GLN A 36 7.00 10.94 -5.51
N ASN A 37 6.86 11.53 -4.33
CA ASN A 37 7.84 11.63 -3.26
C ASN A 37 7.22 11.02 -1.97
N ALA A 38 7.99 10.92 -0.89
CA ALA A 38 7.51 10.32 0.36
C ALA A 38 6.25 11.02 0.92
N GLU A 39 6.21 12.35 0.90
CA GLU A 39 5.04 13.11 1.39
C GLU A 39 3.77 12.78 0.61
N ARG A 40 3.85 12.79 -0.74
CA ARG A 40 2.70 12.42 -1.60
C ARG A 40 2.31 10.96 -1.44
N TYR A 41 3.27 10.09 -1.14
CA TYR A 41 2.99 8.69 -0.85
C TYR A 41 2.17 8.53 0.44
N ILE A 42 2.49 9.29 1.51
CA ILE A 42 1.66 9.34 2.72
C ILE A 42 0.23 9.80 2.41
N HIS A 43 0.07 10.85 1.59
CA HIS A 43 -1.25 11.28 1.15
C HIS A 43 -1.99 10.17 0.38
N THR A 44 -1.29 9.44 -0.49
CA THR A 44 -1.86 8.31 -1.23
C THR A 44 -2.32 7.18 -0.31
N LEU A 45 -1.56 6.87 0.74
CA LEU A 45 -1.98 5.92 1.78
C LEU A 45 -3.24 6.42 2.49
N GLY A 46 -3.27 7.70 2.85
CA GLY A 46 -4.43 8.41 3.41
C GLY A 46 -5.70 8.25 2.57
N ASP A 47 -5.60 8.63 1.30
CA ASP A 47 -6.75 8.77 0.41
C ASP A 47 -7.24 7.43 -0.15
N TYR A 48 -6.35 6.43 -0.26
CA TYR A 48 -6.68 5.17 -0.91
C TYR A 48 -6.56 3.95 0.01
N LEU A 49 -5.46 3.78 0.77
CA LEU A 49 -5.28 2.57 1.59
C LEU A 49 -6.29 2.50 2.73
N PHE A 50 -6.41 3.56 3.55
CA PHE A 50 -7.24 3.53 4.75
C PHE A 50 -8.76 3.48 4.48
N PRO A 51 -9.29 4.03 3.37
CA PRO A 51 -10.69 3.79 3.00
C PRO A 51 -10.90 2.40 2.38
N PHE A 52 -9.90 1.88 1.66
CA PHE A 52 -10.02 0.62 0.90
C PHE A 52 -9.85 -0.61 1.79
N ALA A 53 -8.83 -0.65 2.64
CA ALA A 53 -8.51 -1.85 3.42
C ALA A 53 -9.64 -2.28 4.37
N PRO A 54 -10.27 -1.38 5.16
CA PRO A 54 -11.36 -1.75 6.05
C PRO A 54 -12.64 -2.15 5.33
N LEU A 55 -12.86 -1.67 4.11
CA LEU A 55 -14.02 -2.04 3.30
C LEU A 55 -14.03 -3.53 2.94
N TYR A 56 -12.85 -4.15 2.82
CA TYR A 56 -12.70 -5.53 2.36
C TYR A 56 -12.18 -6.50 3.42
N HIS A 57 -11.35 -6.03 4.35
CA HIS A 57 -10.71 -6.86 5.38
C HIS A 57 -11.02 -6.41 6.81
N GLY A 58 -11.77 -5.33 6.99
CA GLY A 58 -11.99 -4.74 8.31
C GLY A 58 -10.72 -4.10 8.88
N LEU A 59 -10.67 -3.91 10.20
CA LEU A 59 -9.55 -3.24 10.86
C LEU A 59 -8.28 -4.11 10.94
N GLU A 60 -8.41 -5.43 10.75
CA GLU A 60 -7.30 -6.37 10.82
C GLU A 60 -6.86 -6.77 9.42
N PHE A 61 -5.94 -5.98 8.85
CA PHE A 61 -5.30 -6.26 7.58
C PHE A 61 -3.77 -6.16 7.68
N GLN A 62 -3.10 -6.97 6.87
CA GLN A 62 -1.68 -6.87 6.62
C GLN A 62 -1.45 -6.10 5.33
N PHE A 63 -0.55 -5.14 5.38
CA PHE A 63 -0.21 -4.31 4.25
C PHE A 63 1.06 -4.82 3.57
N GLN A 64 1.01 -4.96 2.26
CA GLN A 64 2.17 -5.25 1.41
C GLN A 64 2.41 -4.10 0.45
N HIS A 65 3.68 -3.73 0.26
CA HIS A 65 4.10 -2.84 -0.81
C HIS A 65 5.40 -3.31 -1.45
N ASP A 66 5.65 -2.88 -2.68
CA ASP A 66 6.94 -3.14 -3.32
C ASP A 66 8.07 -2.28 -2.71
N ASN A 67 9.32 -2.68 -2.93
CA ASN A 67 10.49 -1.95 -2.42
C ASN A 67 10.90 -0.76 -3.33
N ALA A 68 9.96 -0.07 -3.98
CA ALA A 68 10.30 1.15 -4.70
C ALA A 68 11.00 2.14 -3.76
N PHE A 69 11.93 2.93 -4.31
CA PHE A 69 12.73 3.88 -3.52
C PHE A 69 11.89 4.87 -2.69
N ILE A 70 10.67 5.14 -3.14
CA ILE A 70 9.70 6.01 -2.47
C ILE A 70 8.94 5.34 -1.33
N HIS A 71 9.04 4.02 -1.16
CA HIS A 71 8.34 3.24 -0.12
C HIS A 71 9.26 2.84 1.04
N THR A 72 10.57 2.90 0.81
CA THR A 72 11.60 2.54 1.78
C THR A 72 12.13 3.75 2.55
N THR A 73 11.50 4.92 2.42
CA THR A 73 11.93 6.09 3.19
C THR A 73 11.54 5.93 4.66
N ARG A 74 12.39 6.42 5.56
CA ARG A 74 12.13 6.37 7.02
C ARG A 74 10.78 6.97 7.38
N VAL A 75 10.39 8.04 6.68
CA VAL A 75 9.17 8.82 6.99
C VAL A 75 7.92 7.95 6.80
N ASP A 76 7.86 7.17 5.72
CA ASP A 76 6.73 6.27 5.44
C ASP A 76 6.65 5.14 6.46
N SER A 77 7.79 4.57 6.85
CA SER A 77 7.84 3.50 7.86
C SER A 77 7.37 3.99 9.24
N TRP A 78 7.74 5.21 9.64
CA TRP A 78 7.25 5.80 10.88
C TRP A 78 5.74 6.10 10.82
N TYR A 79 5.27 6.62 9.69
CA TYR A 79 3.84 6.89 9.48
C TYR A 79 3.00 5.61 9.56
N LEU A 80 3.36 4.55 8.83
CA LEU A 80 2.64 3.27 8.86
C LEU A 80 2.63 2.66 10.28
N LYS A 81 3.75 2.77 11.00
CA LYS A 81 3.85 2.32 12.40
C LYS A 81 2.97 3.14 13.34
N ASP A 82 2.92 4.46 13.18
CA ASP A 82 2.06 5.35 13.96
C ASP A 82 0.57 5.06 13.73
N GLN A 83 0.20 4.73 12.49
CA GLN A 83 -1.15 4.29 12.12
C GLN A 83 -1.47 2.85 12.55
N GLY A 84 -0.51 2.13 13.16
CA GLY A 84 -0.70 0.75 13.62
C GLY A 84 -0.85 -0.28 12.49
N VAL A 85 -0.36 0.02 11.29
CA VAL A 85 -0.45 -0.88 10.13
C VAL A 85 0.63 -1.96 10.23
N ASP A 86 0.22 -3.23 10.12
CA ASP A 86 1.13 -4.37 10.04
C ASP A 86 1.69 -4.50 8.62
N VAL A 87 2.93 -4.05 8.40
CA VAL A 87 3.60 -4.09 7.10
C VAL A 87 4.40 -5.38 6.95
N MET A 88 4.08 -6.18 5.94
CA MET A 88 4.81 -7.41 5.68
C MET A 88 6.21 -7.15 5.11
N CYS A 89 7.15 -7.98 5.54
CA CYS A 89 8.49 -8.02 4.97
C CYS A 89 8.46 -8.70 3.59
N TRP A 90 8.70 -7.94 2.52
CA TRP A 90 8.75 -8.47 1.15
C TRP A 90 10.19 -8.46 0.59
N PRO A 91 10.70 -9.60 0.08
CA PRO A 91 12.04 -9.65 -0.48
C PRO A 91 12.14 -8.85 -1.78
N ALA A 92 13.22 -8.09 -1.93
CA ALA A 92 13.48 -7.32 -3.14
C ALA A 92 13.65 -8.24 -4.37
N LYS A 93 13.04 -7.86 -5.50
CA LYS A 93 13.06 -8.60 -6.78
C LYS A 93 12.40 -9.99 -6.74
N SER A 94 11.26 -10.07 -6.05
CA SER A 94 10.35 -11.23 -6.14
C SER A 94 9.57 -11.25 -7.45
#